data_AF-A0AAD9W6D5-F1
#
_entry.id   AF-A0AAD9W6D5-F1
#
_cell.length_a   1.000
_cell.length_b   1.000
_cell.length_c   1.000
_cell.angle_alpha   90.00
_cell.angle_beta   90.00
_cell.angle_gamma   90.00
#
_symmetry.space_group_name_H-M   'P 1'
#
loop_
_entity.id
_entity.type
_entity.pdbx_description
1 polymer ?
#
loop_
_entity_poly.entity_id
_entity_poly.type
_entity_poly.pdbx_seq_one_letter_code
_entity_poly.pdbx_strand_id
1 'polypeptide(L)'
;MERGNMFASDARVAWEFALGVLVFAAGTRSEGEMAINKGLKSFHGQHPKVIRSIMAISPEEALNLAAKLEAIAANPESVLGLQNDLLRQRLREAGRKLSHAMEIPVDTARRLQSTPLELPAAFIGVEKGIFSALASQAGTTSIEELAEKTQIDPVLLKRLLRFYQANNMISQPGDDAYGANNITKGMNTLCCSAGVEYFFETVLPAFTALPQFLRDNGYKNPTNPDHLAWHAGHKTELNAFPWLLSHPRQMEVFMQAMATLRDGMPNWFDIVDFREEVLHGHDTEPATPLFVDVGGAMGQQCIFFKKAYPDLEGRVIVQDQAQVVSQIEATPLPGFEGIEAIAHDFFKPQPIKGARAYYLRMIFHDWPDHKAVEILRHLRDAMTESSYLLIDDTVLSEKQAPWKAAFLDMTMMCQLGAQERTKAQWERLTAESGFKILKICEYAPDAQESLIIAVKSPYQEWPPTRHTDHTTSIPAELQSTTTKHHTSVILRNDEHKMSSLSGSGLFGPSTSQSQGDPSQASQPPSKSGDGMSSGTAALKTGNNYLQDKDLNWWLTFARTFKSAVKTPLPDEDSDL
;
A
#
# COMPACT_ATOMS: atom_id res chain seq x y z
N MET A 1 -45.79 -32.57 -21.24
CA MET A 1 -44.91 -33.75 -21.41
C MET A 1 -43.47 -33.38 -21.77
N GLU A 2 -43.20 -32.47 -22.72
CA GLU A 2 -41.80 -32.10 -23.07
C GLU A 2 -41.01 -31.33 -21.98
N ARG A 3 -41.67 -30.59 -21.07
CA ARG A 3 -40.99 -29.95 -19.92
C ARG A 3 -40.60 -30.91 -18.79
N GLY A 4 -41.33 -32.01 -18.63
CA GLY A 4 -41.02 -33.05 -17.63
C GLY A 4 -39.81 -33.90 -18.04
N ASN A 5 -39.65 -34.15 -19.34
CA ASN A 5 -38.51 -34.90 -19.87
C ASN A 5 -37.17 -34.14 -19.78
N MET A 6 -37.19 -32.80 -19.82
CA MET A 6 -35.99 -31.98 -19.70
C MET A 6 -35.45 -31.97 -18.26
N PHE A 7 -36.33 -31.79 -17.26
CA PHE A 7 -36.00 -31.91 -15.84
C PHE A 7 -35.54 -33.32 -15.45
N ALA A 8 -36.17 -34.36 -16.00
CA ALA A 8 -35.75 -35.74 -15.76
C ALA A 8 -34.37 -36.05 -16.37
N SER A 9 -34.03 -35.43 -17.52
CA SER A 9 -32.70 -35.57 -18.12
C SER A 9 -31.61 -34.86 -17.32
N ASP A 10 -31.89 -33.66 -16.82
CA ASP A 10 -30.95 -32.88 -16.00
C ASP A 10 -30.77 -33.49 -14.60
N ALA A 11 -31.85 -34.01 -14.00
CA ALA A 11 -31.80 -34.73 -12.73
C ALA A 11 -31.04 -36.06 -12.86
N ARG A 12 -31.20 -36.78 -13.99
CA ARG A 12 -30.45 -38.00 -14.27
C ARG A 12 -28.97 -37.73 -14.50
N VAL A 13 -28.62 -36.64 -15.19
CA VAL A 13 -27.22 -36.21 -15.38
C VAL A 13 -26.59 -35.77 -14.06
N ALA A 14 -27.32 -35.03 -13.22
CA ALA A 14 -26.87 -34.66 -11.88
C ALA A 14 -26.72 -35.87 -10.95
N TRP A 15 -27.61 -36.86 -11.06
CA TRP A 15 -27.55 -38.12 -10.33
C TRP A 15 -26.37 -38.99 -10.77
N GLU A 16 -26.14 -39.18 -12.07
CA GLU A 16 -24.99 -39.92 -12.60
C GLU A 16 -23.66 -39.24 -12.23
N PHE A 17 -23.63 -37.90 -12.20
CA PHE A 17 -22.49 -37.13 -11.70
C PHE A 17 -22.26 -37.33 -10.20
N ALA A 18 -23.30 -37.26 -9.37
CA ALA A 18 -23.21 -37.52 -7.92
C ALA A 18 -22.81 -38.98 -7.62
N LEU A 19 -23.25 -39.94 -8.44
CA LEU A 19 -22.84 -41.34 -8.37
C LEU A 19 -21.34 -41.50 -8.69
N GLY A 20 -20.84 -40.83 -9.72
CA GLY A 20 -19.42 -40.82 -10.07
C GLY A 20 -18.53 -40.24 -8.97
N VAL A 21 -19.01 -39.24 -8.24
CA VAL A 21 -18.34 -38.64 -7.08
C VAL A 21 -18.40 -39.55 -5.84
N LEU A 22 -19.50 -40.25 -5.60
CA LEU A 22 -19.60 -41.25 -4.53
C LEU A 22 -18.67 -42.44 -4.76
N VAL A 23 -18.46 -42.82 -6.03
CA VAL A 23 -17.48 -43.85 -6.42
C VAL A 23 -16.03 -43.36 -6.20
N PHE A 24 -15.74 -42.07 -6.37
CA PHE A 24 -14.44 -41.46 -6.01
C PHE A 24 -14.17 -41.53 -4.50
N ALA A 25 -15.19 -41.27 -3.66
CA ALA A 25 -15.08 -41.42 -2.21
C ALA A 25 -14.88 -42.88 -1.74
N ALA A 26 -15.22 -43.86 -2.58
CA ALA A 26 -15.12 -45.29 -2.30
C ALA A 26 -13.78 -45.94 -2.74
N GLY A 27 -12.88 -45.19 -3.39
CA GLY A 27 -11.47 -45.56 -3.55
C GLY A 27 -11.14 -46.52 -4.71
N THR A 28 -10.58 -45.98 -5.80
CA THR A 28 -9.58 -46.65 -6.67
C THR A 28 -8.69 -45.59 -7.35
N ARG A 29 -7.40 -45.90 -7.51
CA ARG A 29 -6.28 -44.97 -7.81
C ARG A 29 -6.09 -44.63 -9.31
N SER A 30 -5.57 -43.42 -9.52
CA SER A 30 -4.73 -42.85 -10.62
C SER A 30 -5.20 -42.86 -12.07
N GLU A 31 -5.98 -43.82 -12.58
CA GLU A 31 -6.48 -43.74 -13.98
C GLU A 31 -7.83 -43.00 -14.07
N GLY A 32 -8.63 -43.01 -12.99
CA GLY A 32 -9.88 -42.28 -12.90
C GLY A 32 -9.71 -40.75 -12.86
N GLU A 33 -8.64 -40.22 -12.26
CA GLU A 33 -8.44 -38.77 -12.10
C GLU A 33 -8.29 -38.02 -13.42
N MET A 34 -7.62 -38.62 -14.41
CA MET A 34 -7.40 -37.98 -15.72
C MET A 34 -8.66 -38.02 -16.59
N ALA A 35 -9.42 -39.12 -16.52
CA ALA A 35 -10.71 -39.27 -17.21
C ALA A 35 -11.79 -38.35 -16.61
N ILE A 36 -11.81 -38.21 -15.27
CA ILE A 36 -12.73 -37.33 -14.53
C ILE A 36 -12.39 -35.87 -14.76
N ASN A 37 -11.11 -35.46 -14.73
CA ASN A 37 -10.73 -34.07 -15.06
C ASN A 37 -11.06 -33.70 -16.51
N LYS A 38 -10.94 -34.65 -17.45
CA LYS A 38 -11.37 -34.47 -18.84
C LYS A 38 -12.89 -34.40 -18.96
N GLY A 39 -13.62 -35.23 -18.20
CA GLY A 39 -15.09 -35.19 -18.08
C GLY A 39 -15.60 -33.90 -17.45
N LEU A 40 -14.96 -33.40 -16.40
CA LEU A 40 -15.27 -32.12 -15.74
C LEU A 40 -14.98 -30.93 -16.66
N LYS A 41 -13.86 -30.92 -17.38
CA LYS A 41 -13.58 -29.89 -18.39
C LYS A 41 -14.59 -29.93 -19.54
N SER A 42 -14.99 -31.14 -19.97
CA SER A 42 -16.05 -31.33 -20.97
C SER A 42 -17.40 -30.83 -20.46
N PHE A 43 -17.77 -31.14 -19.22
CA PHE A 43 -19.00 -30.70 -18.57
C PHE A 43 -19.03 -29.18 -18.36
N HIS A 44 -17.91 -28.58 -17.93
CA HIS A 44 -17.75 -27.12 -17.82
C HIS A 44 -17.92 -26.43 -19.18
N GLY A 45 -17.39 -27.03 -20.25
CA GLY A 45 -17.55 -26.52 -21.61
C GLY A 45 -18.97 -26.70 -22.18
N GLN A 46 -19.68 -27.76 -21.78
CA GLN A 46 -20.99 -28.13 -22.34
C GLN A 46 -22.19 -27.56 -21.55
N HIS A 47 -22.05 -27.28 -20.26
CA HIS A 47 -23.15 -26.83 -19.39
C HIS A 47 -22.84 -25.56 -18.56
N PRO A 48 -22.35 -24.46 -19.17
CA PRO A 48 -21.98 -23.24 -18.44
C PRO A 48 -23.15 -22.58 -17.70
N LYS A 49 -24.39 -22.76 -18.17
CA LYS A 49 -25.59 -22.23 -17.52
C LYS A 49 -25.95 -22.97 -16.23
N VAL A 50 -25.79 -24.29 -16.21
CA VAL A 50 -26.07 -25.14 -15.04
C VAL A 50 -25.07 -24.83 -13.92
N ILE A 51 -23.79 -24.69 -14.27
CA ILE A 51 -22.74 -24.33 -13.29
C ILE A 51 -22.98 -22.92 -12.72
N ARG A 52 -23.35 -21.93 -13.55
CA ARG A 52 -23.73 -20.60 -13.07
C ARG A 52 -24.94 -20.63 -12.13
N SER A 53 -25.92 -21.50 -12.40
CA SER A 53 -27.09 -21.66 -11.54
C SER A 53 -26.76 -22.34 -10.21
N ILE A 54 -25.82 -23.30 -10.19
CA ILE A 54 -25.36 -23.98 -8.97
C ILE A 54 -24.46 -23.06 -8.12
N MET A 55 -23.74 -22.14 -8.75
CA MET A 55 -22.87 -21.16 -8.08
C MET A 55 -23.57 -19.85 -7.70
N ALA A 56 -24.84 -19.69 -8.04
CA ALA A 56 -25.59 -18.49 -7.71
C ALA A 56 -25.93 -18.48 -6.22
N ILE A 57 -25.49 -17.43 -5.52
CA ILE A 57 -25.92 -17.14 -4.14
C ILE A 57 -27.41 -16.78 -4.19
N SER A 58 -28.22 -17.39 -3.32
CA SER A 58 -29.66 -17.07 -3.26
C SER A 58 -29.88 -15.66 -2.68
N PRO A 59 -31.01 -14.99 -2.97
CA PRO A 59 -31.31 -13.69 -2.36
C PRO A 59 -31.31 -13.73 -0.82
N GLU A 60 -31.76 -14.82 -0.22
CA GLU A 60 -31.76 -15.01 1.23
C GLU A 60 -30.33 -15.13 1.79
N GLU A 61 -29.47 -15.91 1.12
CA GLU A 61 -28.06 -16.03 1.49
C GLU A 61 -27.33 -14.69 1.37
N ALA A 62 -27.62 -13.91 0.33
CA ALA A 62 -27.06 -12.58 0.13
C ALA A 62 -27.50 -11.59 1.23
N LEU A 63 -28.80 -11.59 1.60
CA LEU A 63 -29.31 -10.77 2.70
C LEU A 63 -28.69 -11.17 4.05
N ASN A 64 -28.53 -12.47 4.30
CA ASN A 64 -27.87 -12.97 5.50
C ASN A 64 -26.39 -12.56 5.56
N LEU A 65 -25.69 -12.63 4.42
CA LEU A 65 -24.32 -12.16 4.30
C LEU A 65 -24.21 -10.64 4.57
N ALA A 66 -25.12 -9.84 4.00
CA ALA A 66 -25.18 -8.40 4.25
C ALA A 66 -25.38 -8.10 5.75
N ALA A 67 -26.36 -8.73 6.39
CA ALA A 67 -26.61 -8.55 7.83
C ALA A 67 -25.40 -8.92 8.70
N LYS A 68 -24.65 -9.97 8.33
CA LYS A 68 -23.39 -10.33 9.01
C LYS A 68 -22.30 -9.28 8.83
N LEU A 69 -22.16 -8.73 7.62
CA LEU A 69 -21.20 -7.66 7.34
C LEU A 69 -21.56 -6.38 8.10
N GLU A 70 -22.84 -6.02 8.18
CA GLU A 70 -23.35 -4.90 8.97
C GLU A 70 -23.07 -5.09 10.46
N ALA A 71 -23.30 -6.30 11.00
CA ALA A 71 -22.99 -6.61 12.39
C ALA A 71 -21.48 -6.50 12.69
N ILE A 72 -20.62 -6.95 11.76
CA ILE A 72 -19.16 -6.79 11.85
C ILE A 72 -18.79 -5.31 11.78
N ALA A 73 -19.39 -4.53 10.89
CA ALA A 73 -19.11 -3.10 10.75
C ALA A 73 -19.54 -2.30 11.99
N ALA A 74 -20.65 -2.69 12.63
CA ALA A 74 -21.14 -2.09 13.87
C ALA A 74 -20.26 -2.44 15.09
N ASN A 75 -19.60 -3.61 15.09
CA ASN A 75 -18.68 -4.03 16.14
C ASN A 75 -17.42 -4.69 15.55
N PRO A 76 -16.49 -3.91 14.97
CA PRO A 76 -15.30 -4.48 14.32
C PRO A 76 -14.39 -5.20 15.33
N GLU A 77 -14.41 -4.82 16.61
CA GLU A 77 -13.63 -5.47 17.67
C GLU A 77 -13.97 -6.96 17.84
N SER A 78 -15.19 -7.38 17.50
CA SER A 78 -15.58 -8.79 17.50
C SER A 78 -14.74 -9.67 16.56
N VAL A 79 -14.16 -9.07 15.51
CA VAL A 79 -13.25 -9.73 14.57
C VAL A 79 -11.79 -9.37 14.88
N LEU A 80 -11.51 -8.12 15.28
CA LEU A 80 -10.15 -7.66 15.60
C LEU A 80 -9.57 -8.30 16.87
N GLY A 81 -10.41 -8.67 17.84
CA GLY A 81 -10.01 -9.36 19.07
C GLY A 81 -9.45 -10.77 18.84
N LEU A 82 -9.53 -11.31 17.63
CA LEU A 82 -9.00 -12.62 17.25
C LEU A 82 -7.50 -12.59 16.87
N GLN A 83 -6.81 -11.45 17.00
CA GLN A 83 -5.39 -11.25 16.65
C GLN A 83 -5.02 -11.72 15.22
N ASN A 84 -5.95 -11.60 14.26
CA ASN A 84 -5.72 -12.04 12.89
C ASN A 84 -5.79 -10.84 11.91
N ASP A 85 -4.68 -10.12 11.80
CA ASP A 85 -4.56 -8.97 10.89
C ASP A 85 -4.79 -9.36 9.42
N LEU A 86 -4.44 -10.59 9.04
CA LEU A 86 -4.68 -11.11 7.70
C LEU A 86 -6.19 -11.27 7.42
N LEU A 87 -6.98 -11.75 8.39
CA LEU A 87 -8.43 -11.83 8.27
C LEU A 87 -9.04 -10.44 8.12
N ARG A 88 -8.60 -9.48 8.94
CA ARG A 88 -9.02 -8.08 8.83
C ARG A 88 -8.74 -7.52 7.43
N GLN A 89 -7.52 -7.69 6.93
CA GLN A 89 -7.12 -7.24 5.59
C GLN A 89 -7.97 -7.90 4.49
N ARG A 90 -8.19 -9.21 4.57
CA ARG A 90 -9.01 -9.96 3.61
C ARG A 90 -10.46 -9.48 3.59
N LEU A 91 -11.07 -9.24 4.75
CA LEU A 91 -12.44 -8.72 4.85
C LEU A 91 -12.54 -7.32 4.25
N ARG A 92 -11.60 -6.42 4.56
CA ARG A 92 -11.56 -5.07 3.99
C ARG A 92 -11.46 -5.10 2.46
N GLU A 93 -10.55 -5.91 1.92
CA GLU A 93 -10.35 -6.01 0.48
C GLU A 93 -11.54 -6.66 -0.24
N ALA A 94 -12.14 -7.70 0.36
CA ALA A 94 -13.36 -8.32 -0.16
C ALA A 94 -14.54 -7.35 -0.17
N GLY A 95 -14.74 -6.59 0.91
CA GLY A 95 -15.78 -5.56 1.02
C GLY A 95 -15.61 -4.46 -0.04
N ARG A 96 -14.38 -3.98 -0.25
CA ARG A 96 -14.07 -2.98 -1.29
C ARG A 96 -14.37 -3.50 -2.70
N LYS A 97 -13.90 -4.72 -3.02
CA LYS A 97 -14.17 -5.35 -4.33
C LYS A 97 -15.66 -5.58 -4.55
N LEU A 98 -16.38 -6.03 -3.53
CA LEU A 98 -17.82 -6.21 -3.59
C LEU A 98 -18.55 -4.89 -3.81
N SER A 99 -18.18 -3.83 -3.07
CA SER A 99 -18.75 -2.49 -3.25
C SER A 99 -18.62 -2.01 -4.69
N HIS A 100 -17.43 -2.10 -5.30
CA HIS A 100 -17.24 -1.74 -6.70
C HIS A 100 -18.04 -2.64 -7.67
N ALA A 101 -18.11 -3.95 -7.40
CA ALA A 101 -18.81 -4.88 -8.27
C ALA A 101 -20.34 -4.68 -8.27
N MET A 102 -20.89 -4.10 -7.20
CA MET A 102 -22.33 -3.83 -7.05
C MET A 102 -22.74 -2.45 -7.57
N GLU A 103 -21.80 -1.59 -7.97
CA GLU A 103 -22.12 -0.28 -8.55
C GLU A 103 -22.88 -0.44 -9.87
N ILE A 104 -23.99 0.27 -10.02
CA ILE A 104 -24.51 0.59 -11.35
C ILE A 104 -23.67 1.73 -11.96
N PRO A 105 -23.66 1.92 -13.30
CA PRO A 105 -22.73 2.87 -13.94
C PRO A 105 -22.77 4.31 -13.41
N VAL A 106 -23.93 4.80 -12.99
CA VAL A 106 -24.05 6.15 -12.41
C VAL A 106 -23.43 6.25 -11.02
N ASP A 107 -23.44 5.17 -10.24
CA ASP A 107 -22.81 5.13 -8.91
C ASP A 107 -21.29 5.20 -9.05
N THR A 108 -20.73 4.45 -10.01
CA THR A 108 -19.30 4.54 -10.34
C THR A 108 -18.91 5.96 -10.73
N ALA A 109 -19.68 6.61 -11.62
CA ALA A 109 -19.40 7.98 -12.03
C ALA A 109 -19.45 8.95 -10.84
N ARG A 110 -20.45 8.84 -9.97
CA ARG A 110 -20.60 9.70 -8.79
C ARG A 110 -19.49 9.51 -7.77
N ARG A 111 -19.08 8.26 -7.50
CA ARG A 111 -17.95 7.97 -6.61
C ARG A 111 -16.67 8.62 -7.12
N LEU A 112 -16.39 8.52 -8.42
CA LEU A 112 -15.21 9.17 -9.01
C LEU A 112 -15.29 10.70 -8.99
N GLN A 113 -16.49 11.27 -9.16
CA GLN A 113 -16.72 12.71 -9.09
C GLN A 113 -16.58 13.26 -7.66
N SER A 114 -16.82 12.47 -6.62
CA SER A 114 -16.67 12.89 -5.22
C SER A 114 -15.24 12.81 -4.71
N THR A 115 -14.40 11.94 -5.26
CA THR A 115 -13.02 11.72 -4.79
C THR A 115 -12.18 13.00 -4.67
N PRO A 116 -12.22 13.96 -5.61
CA PRO A 116 -11.48 15.22 -5.46
C PRO A 116 -11.89 16.07 -4.25
N LEU A 117 -13.05 15.83 -3.65
CA LEU A 117 -13.54 16.54 -2.48
C LEU A 117 -13.17 15.82 -1.16
N GLU A 118 -12.95 14.51 -1.17
CA GLU A 118 -12.70 13.73 0.05
C GLU A 118 -11.41 14.16 0.77
N LEU A 119 -10.29 14.29 0.03
CA LEU A 119 -9.00 14.70 0.62
C LEU A 119 -9.03 16.13 1.16
N PRO A 120 -9.48 17.17 0.41
CA PRO A 120 -9.61 18.52 0.95
C PRO A 120 -10.55 18.59 2.15
N ALA A 121 -11.67 17.84 2.14
CA ALA A 121 -12.59 17.82 3.27
C ALA A 121 -11.94 17.18 4.50
N ALA A 122 -11.20 16.08 4.35
CA ALA A 122 -10.42 15.49 5.44
C ALA A 122 -9.39 16.49 5.97
N PHE A 123 -8.70 17.22 5.10
CA PHE A 123 -7.74 18.24 5.51
C PHE A 123 -8.40 19.35 6.34
N ILE A 124 -9.55 19.88 5.92
CA ILE A 124 -10.32 20.87 6.72
C ILE A 124 -10.64 20.30 8.11
N GLY A 125 -11.04 19.03 8.19
CA GLY A 125 -11.33 18.35 9.46
C GLY A 125 -10.12 18.26 10.39
N VAL A 126 -8.92 18.06 9.84
CA VAL A 126 -7.64 18.08 10.56
C VAL A 126 -7.27 19.51 10.96
N GLU A 127 -7.20 20.43 10.00
CA GLU A 127 -6.80 21.83 10.18
C GLU A 127 -7.65 22.55 11.23
N LYS A 128 -8.97 22.35 11.17
CA LYS A 128 -9.91 22.98 12.10
C LYS A 128 -10.12 22.20 13.39
N GLY A 129 -9.42 21.09 13.58
CA GLY A 129 -9.49 20.27 14.80
C GLY A 129 -10.84 19.58 15.02
N ILE A 130 -11.64 19.36 13.97
CA ILE A 130 -12.96 18.70 14.08
C ILE A 130 -12.78 17.26 14.55
N PHE A 131 -11.85 16.51 13.93
CA PHE A 131 -11.59 15.12 14.32
C PHE A 131 -11.01 15.01 15.72
N SER A 132 -10.14 15.96 16.10
CA SER A 132 -9.58 16.02 17.45
C SER A 132 -10.67 16.28 18.50
N ALA A 133 -11.51 17.28 18.28
CA ALA A 133 -12.62 17.60 19.18
C ALA A 133 -13.58 16.41 19.39
N LEU A 134 -13.86 15.66 18.33
CA LEU A 134 -14.69 14.45 18.41
C LEU A 134 -13.97 13.29 19.11
N ALA A 135 -12.67 13.10 18.88
CA ALA A 135 -11.89 12.00 19.45
C ALA A 135 -11.58 12.19 20.94
N SER A 136 -11.48 13.43 21.41
CA SER A 136 -11.12 13.76 22.80
C SER A 136 -12.27 13.61 23.81
N GLN A 137 -13.50 13.38 23.36
CA GLN A 137 -14.67 13.26 24.23
C GLN A 137 -15.26 11.85 24.20
N ALA A 138 -15.81 11.41 25.33
CA ALA A 138 -16.58 10.17 25.39
C ALA A 138 -18.01 10.43 24.88
N GLY A 139 -18.51 9.58 23.97
CA GLY A 139 -19.88 9.67 23.47
C GLY A 139 -20.05 10.63 22.30
N THR A 140 -21.11 11.43 22.33
CA THR A 140 -21.53 12.32 21.24
C THR A 140 -21.61 13.78 21.68
N THR A 141 -21.52 14.71 20.73
CA THR A 141 -21.63 16.16 20.93
C THR A 141 -22.64 16.77 19.96
N SER A 142 -23.13 17.97 20.28
CA SER A 142 -24.04 18.74 19.42
C SER A 142 -23.28 19.59 18.40
N ILE A 143 -24.00 20.18 17.45
CA ILE A 143 -23.39 21.12 16.50
C ILE A 143 -22.92 22.41 17.17
N GLU A 144 -23.67 22.93 18.15
CA GLU A 144 -23.33 24.17 18.85
C GLU A 144 -22.01 24.02 19.62
N GLU A 145 -21.85 22.91 20.34
CA GLU A 145 -20.63 22.61 21.09
C GLU A 145 -19.41 22.45 20.17
N LEU A 146 -19.57 21.79 19.02
CA LEU A 146 -18.49 21.68 18.03
C LEU A 146 -18.18 23.02 17.36
N ALA A 147 -19.19 23.82 17.05
CA ALA A 147 -19.00 25.14 16.46
C ALA A 147 -18.21 26.04 17.42
N GLU A 148 -18.51 26.00 18.72
CA GLU A 148 -17.76 26.71 19.75
C GLU A 148 -16.30 26.23 19.83
N LYS A 149 -16.05 24.92 19.82
CA LYS A 149 -14.67 24.39 19.89
C LYS A 149 -13.84 24.68 18.64
N THR A 150 -14.45 24.59 17.47
CA THR A 150 -13.75 24.67 16.17
C THR A 150 -13.75 26.07 15.56
N GLN A 151 -14.58 26.97 16.11
CA GLN A 151 -14.80 28.32 15.60
C GLN A 151 -15.26 28.33 14.13
N ILE A 152 -16.06 27.32 13.75
CA ILE A 152 -16.68 27.22 12.43
C ILE A 152 -18.12 27.68 12.54
N ASP A 153 -18.59 28.45 11.55
CA ASP A 153 -20.00 28.78 11.41
C ASP A 153 -20.89 27.52 11.47
N PRO A 154 -21.95 27.48 12.31
CA PRO A 154 -22.78 26.28 12.47
C PRO A 154 -23.40 25.77 11.16
N VAL A 155 -23.76 26.65 10.21
CA VAL A 155 -24.34 26.23 8.94
C VAL A 155 -23.30 25.52 8.08
N LEU A 156 -22.08 26.07 8.00
CA LEU A 156 -20.96 25.42 7.33
C LEU A 156 -20.59 24.10 8.02
N LEU A 157 -20.50 24.09 9.34
CA LEU A 157 -20.16 22.90 10.11
C LEU A 157 -21.17 21.77 9.88
N LYS A 158 -22.49 22.06 9.84
CA LYS A 158 -23.51 21.04 9.52
C LYS A 158 -23.29 20.42 8.14
N ARG A 159 -22.86 21.22 7.15
CA ARG A 159 -22.56 20.73 5.79
C ARG A 159 -21.34 19.82 5.78
N LEU A 160 -20.28 20.18 6.50
CA LEU A 160 -19.08 19.36 6.66
C LEU A 160 -19.40 18.04 7.38
N LEU A 161 -20.11 18.11 8.51
CA LEU A 161 -20.49 16.92 9.28
C LEU A 161 -21.35 15.94 8.48
N ARG A 162 -22.28 16.43 7.64
CA ARG A 162 -23.04 15.58 6.70
C ARG A 162 -22.12 14.86 5.71
N PHE A 163 -21.12 15.57 5.16
CA PHE A 163 -20.15 14.97 4.26
C PHE A 163 -19.28 13.93 4.97
N TYR A 164 -18.78 14.26 6.16
CA TYR A 164 -17.97 13.34 6.96
C TYR A 164 -18.74 12.07 7.35
N GLN A 165 -20.00 12.22 7.77
CA GLN A 165 -20.86 11.09 8.10
C GLN A 165 -21.12 10.21 6.87
N ALA A 166 -21.44 10.81 5.71
CA ALA A 166 -21.69 10.07 4.48
C ALA A 166 -20.46 9.30 3.97
N ASN A 167 -19.25 9.77 4.29
CA ASN A 167 -17.98 9.11 3.97
C ASN A 167 -17.42 8.28 5.15
N ASN A 168 -18.23 8.01 6.17
CA ASN A 168 -17.86 7.24 7.37
C ASN A 168 -16.67 7.80 8.15
N MET A 169 -16.34 9.09 8.03
CA MET A 169 -15.25 9.73 8.76
C MET A 169 -15.60 10.04 10.23
N ILE A 170 -16.90 10.10 10.56
CA ILE A 170 -17.45 10.31 11.90
C ILE A 170 -18.67 9.40 12.12
N SER A 171 -19.12 9.26 13.38
CA SER A 171 -20.42 8.63 13.70
C SER A 171 -21.49 9.69 13.94
N GLN A 172 -22.75 9.35 13.61
CA GLN A 172 -23.91 10.21 13.89
C GLN A 172 -25.11 9.35 14.34
N PRO A 173 -25.23 9.00 15.62
CA PRO A 173 -26.34 8.17 16.11
C PRO A 173 -27.68 8.91 16.26
N GLY A 174 -27.73 10.23 16.06
CA GLY A 174 -28.96 11.02 16.14
C GLY A 174 -28.89 12.34 15.35
N ASP A 175 -30.01 13.04 15.25
CA ASP A 175 -30.16 14.24 14.40
C ASP A 175 -29.11 15.33 14.66
N ASP A 176 -28.75 15.51 15.93
CA ASP A 176 -27.68 16.40 16.38
C ASP A 176 -26.79 15.77 17.44
N ALA A 177 -26.35 14.55 17.16
CA ALA A 177 -25.40 13.82 17.98
C ALA A 177 -24.28 13.27 17.09
N TYR A 178 -23.07 13.81 17.22
CA TYR A 178 -21.88 13.39 16.45
C TYR A 178 -20.84 12.79 17.36
N GLY A 179 -20.19 11.70 16.95
CA GLY A 179 -19.17 11.02 17.73
C GLY A 179 -17.97 10.61 16.89
N ALA A 180 -16.95 10.12 17.59
CA ALA A 180 -15.78 9.55 16.96
C ALA A 180 -16.00 8.07 16.58
N ASN A 181 -15.49 7.69 15.42
CA ASN A 181 -15.30 6.30 15.02
C ASN A 181 -13.80 5.99 14.84
N ASN A 182 -13.46 4.83 14.28
CA ASN A 182 -12.06 4.44 14.05
C ASN A 182 -11.33 5.39 13.07
N ILE A 183 -12.01 5.93 12.05
CA ILE A 183 -11.43 6.90 11.12
C ILE A 183 -11.20 8.22 11.84
N THR A 184 -12.16 8.73 12.61
CA THR A 184 -12.00 9.95 13.42
C THR A 184 -10.79 9.85 14.36
N LYS A 185 -10.69 8.73 15.09
CA LYS A 185 -9.57 8.46 16.00
C LYS A 185 -8.26 8.35 15.25
N GLY A 186 -8.27 7.70 14.08
CA GLY A 186 -7.13 7.62 13.18
C GLY A 186 -6.67 9.01 12.74
N MET A 187 -7.57 9.87 12.27
CA MET A 187 -7.25 11.24 11.85
C MET A 187 -6.74 12.15 12.99
N ASN A 188 -6.90 11.73 14.25
CA ASN A 188 -6.31 12.41 15.41
C ASN A 188 -4.89 11.90 15.76
N THR A 189 -4.34 10.92 15.02
CA THR A 189 -2.94 10.50 15.13
C THR A 189 -2.08 11.28 14.14
N LEU A 190 -0.81 11.50 14.49
CA LEU A 190 0.15 12.23 13.64
C LEU A 190 0.35 11.55 12.28
N CYS A 191 0.39 10.21 12.24
CA CYS A 191 0.47 9.42 11.00
C CYS A 191 -0.61 9.81 9.99
N CYS A 192 -1.88 9.83 10.41
CA CYS A 192 -2.97 10.14 9.50
C CYS A 192 -3.06 11.64 9.20
N SER A 193 -2.92 12.50 10.21
CA SER A 193 -3.10 13.94 10.03
C SER A 193 -2.01 14.55 9.15
N ALA A 194 -0.74 14.24 9.42
CA ALA A 194 0.39 14.70 8.60
C ALA A 194 0.34 14.11 7.19
N GLY A 195 -0.10 12.85 7.05
CA GLY A 195 -0.31 12.23 5.74
C GLY A 195 -1.38 12.96 4.90
N VAL A 196 -2.53 13.29 5.50
CA VAL A 196 -3.59 14.04 4.84
C VAL A 196 -3.13 15.44 4.42
N GLU A 197 -2.45 16.16 5.32
CA GLU A 197 -1.89 17.48 5.04
C GLU A 197 -0.84 17.42 3.92
N TYR A 198 0.12 16.48 4.01
CA TYR A 198 1.15 16.28 2.97
C TYR A 198 0.53 16.01 1.60
N PHE A 199 -0.43 15.09 1.52
CA PHE A 199 -1.08 14.78 0.25
C PHE A 199 -1.88 15.96 -0.30
N PHE A 200 -2.59 16.71 0.55
CA PHE A 200 -3.37 17.86 0.09
C PHE A 200 -2.48 19.02 -0.36
N GLU A 201 -1.50 19.42 0.45
CA GLU A 201 -0.69 20.62 0.17
C GLU A 201 0.44 20.36 -0.82
N THR A 202 1.00 19.14 -0.84
CA THR A 202 2.24 18.86 -1.57
C THR A 202 2.05 17.92 -2.77
N VAL A 203 1.24 16.87 -2.63
CA VAL A 203 1.10 15.85 -3.70
C VAL A 203 0.01 16.22 -4.70
N LEU A 204 -1.15 16.68 -4.20
CA LEU A 204 -2.35 16.93 -5.01
C LEU A 204 -2.12 17.89 -6.19
N PRO A 205 -1.33 18.98 -6.09
CA PRO A 205 -1.05 19.84 -7.24
C PRO A 205 -0.50 19.06 -8.45
N ALA A 206 0.44 18.14 -8.23
CA ALA A 206 1.00 17.31 -9.29
C ALA A 206 -0.06 16.38 -9.92
N PHE A 207 -0.92 15.77 -9.10
CA PHE A 207 -2.01 14.91 -9.59
C PHE A 207 -3.02 15.69 -10.44
N THR A 208 -3.35 16.92 -10.07
CA THR A 208 -4.26 17.75 -10.85
C THR A 208 -3.67 18.17 -12.20
N ALA A 209 -2.35 18.35 -12.28
CA ALA A 209 -1.65 18.70 -13.51
C ALA A 209 -1.40 17.49 -14.43
N LEU A 210 -1.37 16.27 -13.88
CA LEU A 210 -1.00 15.03 -14.59
C LEU A 210 -1.73 14.82 -15.92
N PRO A 211 -3.07 14.98 -16.05
CA PRO A 211 -3.75 14.71 -17.31
C PRO A 211 -3.30 15.64 -18.45
N GLN A 212 -3.03 16.91 -18.14
CA GLN A 212 -2.54 17.86 -19.14
C GLN A 212 -1.08 17.58 -19.47
N PHE A 213 -0.24 17.37 -18.45
CA PHE A 213 1.16 17.00 -18.63
C PHE A 213 1.33 15.76 -19.53
N LEU A 214 0.56 14.69 -19.32
CA LEU A 214 0.64 13.48 -20.15
C LEU A 214 0.19 13.72 -21.59
N ARG A 215 -0.78 14.61 -21.84
CA ARG A 215 -1.14 15.01 -23.22
C ARG A 215 0.03 15.70 -23.90
N ASP A 216 0.68 16.63 -23.19
CA ASP A 216 1.78 17.43 -23.73
C ASP A 216 3.04 16.58 -23.97
N ASN A 217 3.30 15.60 -23.11
CA ASN A 217 4.38 14.62 -23.26
C ASN A 217 4.04 13.46 -24.23
N GLY A 218 2.87 13.49 -24.88
CA GLY A 218 2.44 12.45 -25.82
C GLY A 218 2.29 11.06 -25.19
N TYR A 219 1.89 11.00 -23.92
CA TYR A 219 1.69 9.77 -23.13
C TYR A 219 2.93 8.87 -23.03
N LYS A 220 4.13 9.47 -23.07
CA LYS A 220 5.38 8.76 -22.79
C LYS A 220 5.59 8.61 -21.28
N ASN A 221 6.28 7.52 -20.88
CA ASN A 221 6.66 7.31 -19.49
C ASN A 221 7.58 8.46 -19.01
N PRO A 222 7.23 9.22 -17.96
CA PRO A 222 8.06 10.29 -17.45
C PRO A 222 9.28 9.74 -16.72
N THR A 223 10.48 9.98 -17.26
CA THR A 223 11.76 9.53 -16.66
C THR A 223 12.78 10.66 -16.49
N ASN A 224 12.43 11.87 -16.93
CA ASN A 224 13.26 13.07 -16.75
C ASN A 224 12.82 13.76 -15.44
N PRO A 225 13.64 13.73 -14.37
CA PRO A 225 13.27 14.33 -13.09
C PRO A 225 13.13 15.85 -13.16
N ASP A 226 13.66 16.51 -14.19
CA ASP A 226 13.58 17.96 -14.39
C ASP A 226 12.32 18.40 -15.18
N HIS A 227 11.47 17.46 -15.60
CA HIS A 227 10.25 17.77 -16.33
C HIS A 227 9.12 16.79 -16.03
N LEU A 228 8.31 17.10 -15.02
CA LEU A 228 7.26 16.24 -14.49
C LEU A 228 5.93 16.99 -14.30
N ALA A 229 4.88 16.23 -14.00
CA ALA A 229 3.61 16.79 -13.55
C ALA A 229 3.77 17.65 -12.28
N TRP A 230 4.78 17.34 -11.45
CA TRP A 230 5.24 18.17 -10.34
C TRP A 230 5.46 19.63 -10.73
N HIS A 231 6.32 19.90 -11.71
CA HIS A 231 6.68 21.26 -12.16
C HIS A 231 5.46 22.04 -12.62
N ALA A 232 4.58 21.38 -13.39
CA ALA A 232 3.34 21.99 -13.86
C ALA A 232 2.35 22.27 -12.73
N GLY A 233 2.20 21.35 -11.77
CA GLY A 233 1.29 21.48 -10.63
C GLY A 233 1.71 22.57 -9.64
N HIS A 234 3.00 22.60 -9.30
CA HIS A 234 3.57 23.58 -8.37
C HIS A 234 4.02 24.88 -9.02
N LYS A 235 3.97 24.96 -10.36
CA LYS A 235 4.43 26.12 -11.15
C LYS A 235 5.85 26.52 -10.77
N THR A 236 6.74 25.54 -10.78
CA THR A 236 8.12 25.66 -10.31
C THR A 236 9.08 24.96 -11.25
N GLU A 237 10.33 25.44 -11.28
CA GLU A 237 11.46 24.79 -11.96
C GLU A 237 12.24 23.87 -11.00
N LEU A 238 11.88 23.86 -9.71
CA LEU A 238 12.56 23.04 -8.69
C LEU A 238 11.97 21.63 -8.65
N ASN A 239 12.84 20.63 -8.61
CA ASN A 239 12.46 19.24 -8.32
C ASN A 239 11.96 19.12 -6.86
N ALA A 240 11.26 18.02 -6.54
CA ALA A 240 10.50 17.89 -5.30
C ALA A 240 11.31 18.16 -4.02
N PHE A 241 12.49 17.54 -3.85
CA PHE A 241 13.32 17.75 -2.64
C PHE A 241 13.88 19.18 -2.51
N PRO A 242 14.53 19.78 -3.54
CA PRO A 242 14.89 21.19 -3.49
C PRO A 242 13.71 22.13 -3.22
N TRP A 243 12.54 21.83 -3.78
CA TRP A 243 11.32 22.59 -3.51
C TRP A 243 10.94 22.50 -2.03
N LEU A 244 10.88 21.29 -1.45
CA LEU A 244 10.59 21.10 -0.01
C LEU A 244 11.57 21.87 0.87
N LEU A 245 12.88 21.80 0.58
CA LEU A 245 13.89 22.56 1.33
C LEU A 245 13.68 24.09 1.27
N SER A 246 13.11 24.60 0.18
CA SER A 246 12.75 26.02 0.05
C SER A 246 11.39 26.39 0.67
N HIS A 247 10.63 25.41 1.18
CA HIS A 247 9.30 25.56 1.77
C HIS A 247 9.25 24.92 3.16
N PRO A 248 9.71 25.63 4.22
CA PRO A 248 9.90 25.03 5.55
C PRO A 248 8.66 24.37 6.16
N ARG A 249 7.47 24.91 5.92
CA ARG A 249 6.22 24.31 6.41
C ARG A 249 5.96 22.95 5.75
N GLN A 250 6.09 22.87 4.43
CA GLN A 250 5.89 21.62 3.69
C GLN A 250 6.98 20.60 4.02
N MET A 251 8.22 21.04 4.24
CA MET A 251 9.28 20.16 4.73
C MET A 251 8.95 19.59 6.11
N GLU A 252 8.46 20.40 7.04
CA GLU A 252 8.04 19.94 8.37
C GLU A 252 6.96 18.85 8.28
N VAL A 253 5.90 19.10 7.51
CA VAL A 253 4.80 18.15 7.31
C VAL A 253 5.29 16.88 6.62
N PHE A 254 6.12 17.01 5.58
CA PHE A 254 6.75 15.87 4.89
C PHE A 254 7.53 15.00 5.87
N MET A 255 8.38 15.61 6.71
CA MET A 255 9.17 14.86 7.69
C MET A 255 8.28 14.15 8.72
N GLN A 256 7.21 14.80 9.21
CA GLN A 256 6.25 14.17 10.12
C GLN A 256 5.54 12.99 9.46
N ALA A 257 5.07 13.15 8.22
CA ALA A 257 4.42 12.10 7.45
C ALA A 257 5.36 10.91 7.23
N MET A 258 6.59 11.15 6.77
CA MET A 258 7.57 10.07 6.54
C MET A 258 7.97 9.35 7.84
N ALA A 259 8.12 10.09 8.94
CA ALA A 259 8.50 9.50 10.22
C ALA A 259 7.46 8.54 10.80
N THR A 260 6.18 8.75 10.46
CA THR A 260 5.03 8.03 11.05
C THR A 260 4.27 7.16 10.05
N LEU A 261 4.62 7.22 8.75
CA LEU A 261 3.94 6.49 7.67
C LEU A 261 3.80 4.98 7.96
N ARG A 262 4.76 4.42 8.70
CA ARG A 262 4.84 3.00 9.04
C ARG A 262 4.41 2.67 10.47
N ASP A 263 3.77 3.60 11.18
CA ASP A 263 3.26 3.34 12.53
C ASP A 263 2.29 2.14 12.53
N GLY A 264 2.65 1.10 13.28
CA GLY A 264 1.86 -0.14 13.37
C GLY A 264 1.95 -1.06 12.16
N MET A 265 2.87 -0.83 11.22
CA MET A 265 3.18 -1.77 10.13
C MET A 265 4.23 -2.81 10.55
N PRO A 266 4.21 -4.02 9.97
CA PRO A 266 5.24 -5.03 10.22
C PRO A 266 6.64 -4.53 9.85
N ASN A 267 7.67 -5.08 10.49
CA ASN A 267 9.07 -4.84 10.14
C ASN A 267 9.69 -6.11 9.53
N TRP A 268 10.67 -5.95 8.63
CA TRP A 268 11.39 -7.08 8.06
C TRP A 268 12.12 -7.93 9.11
N PHE A 269 12.53 -7.34 10.25
CA PHE A 269 13.11 -8.07 11.39
C PHE A 269 12.18 -9.18 11.92
N ASP A 270 10.86 -9.07 11.70
CA ASP A 270 9.89 -10.05 12.16
C ASP A 270 9.93 -11.36 11.34
N ILE A 271 10.50 -11.33 10.14
CA ILE A 271 10.47 -12.45 9.18
C ILE A 271 11.83 -12.88 8.65
N VAL A 272 12.89 -12.09 8.89
CA VAL A 272 14.26 -12.37 8.45
C VAL A 272 15.18 -12.26 9.65
N ASP A 273 15.87 -13.36 9.97
CA ASP A 273 16.93 -13.34 10.97
C ASP A 273 18.26 -12.91 10.34
N PHE A 274 18.72 -11.72 10.69
CA PHE A 274 20.01 -11.18 10.26
C PHE A 274 21.19 -12.11 10.57
N ARG A 275 21.15 -12.86 11.69
CA ARG A 275 22.22 -13.80 12.03
C ARG A 275 22.35 -14.91 11.00
N GLU A 276 21.20 -15.47 10.62
CA GLU A 276 21.13 -16.61 9.72
C GLU A 276 21.31 -16.21 8.26
N GLU A 277 20.69 -15.10 7.83
CA GLU A 277 20.58 -14.72 6.42
C GLU A 277 21.71 -13.80 5.96
N VAL A 278 22.33 -13.07 6.89
CA VAL A 278 23.38 -12.10 6.59
C VAL A 278 24.68 -12.46 7.27
N LEU A 279 24.73 -12.74 8.58
CA LEU A 279 26.01 -13.00 9.25
C LEU A 279 26.58 -14.39 9.01
N HIS A 280 25.76 -15.43 8.87
CA HIS A 280 26.19 -16.83 8.71
C HIS A 280 27.26 -17.28 9.72
N GLY A 281 27.14 -16.83 10.98
CA GLY A 281 28.08 -17.20 12.05
C GLY A 281 29.48 -16.59 11.92
N HIS A 282 29.68 -15.59 11.07
CA HIS A 282 30.91 -14.81 11.06
C HIS A 282 31.07 -14.03 12.36
N ASP A 283 32.27 -14.06 12.93
CA ASP A 283 32.62 -13.29 14.12
C ASP A 283 32.51 -11.78 13.83
N THR A 284 32.02 -11.05 14.83
CA THR A 284 31.90 -9.59 14.80
C THR A 284 32.69 -9.01 15.95
N GLU A 285 33.48 -7.98 15.69
CA GLU A 285 34.21 -7.22 16.70
C GLU A 285 33.70 -5.78 16.77
N PRO A 286 33.95 -5.02 17.85
CA PRO A 286 33.41 -3.65 18.02
C PRO A 286 33.74 -2.68 16.88
N ALA A 287 34.86 -2.88 16.19
CA ALA A 287 35.27 -2.04 15.05
C ALA A 287 34.61 -2.42 13.71
N THR A 288 33.94 -3.57 13.64
CA THR A 288 33.33 -4.10 12.41
C THR A 288 32.18 -3.20 11.97
N PRO A 289 32.17 -2.64 10.76
CA PRO A 289 30.98 -1.98 10.22
C PRO A 289 29.89 -3.04 9.98
N LEU A 290 28.97 -3.19 10.93
CA LEU A 290 28.00 -4.29 10.93
C LEU A 290 26.80 -3.96 10.06
N PHE A 291 26.22 -2.78 10.26
CA PHE A 291 24.99 -2.35 9.59
C PHE A 291 25.10 -0.86 9.24
N VAL A 292 25.07 -0.55 7.95
CA VAL A 292 25.09 0.82 7.42
C VAL A 292 23.74 1.11 6.76
N ASP A 293 22.92 1.93 7.42
CA ASP A 293 21.63 2.41 6.91
C ASP A 293 21.85 3.67 6.07
N VAL A 294 21.78 3.53 4.74
CA VAL A 294 22.09 4.59 3.77
C VAL A 294 20.81 5.31 3.36
N GLY A 295 20.71 6.60 3.67
CA GLY A 295 19.47 7.37 3.59
C GLY A 295 18.51 7.01 4.73
N GLY A 296 19.05 6.70 5.91
CA GLY A 296 18.28 6.17 7.04
C GLY A 296 17.47 7.21 7.82
N ALA A 297 17.46 8.47 7.37
CA ALA A 297 16.79 9.60 8.01
C ALA A 297 17.14 9.68 9.50
N MET A 298 16.14 9.69 10.40
CA MET A 298 16.35 9.78 11.85
C MET A 298 16.93 8.49 12.49
N GLY A 299 17.29 7.47 11.71
CA GLY A 299 17.97 6.25 12.19
C GLY A 299 17.05 5.21 12.84
N GLN A 300 15.76 5.23 12.54
CA GLN A 300 14.77 4.32 13.15
C GLN A 300 15.11 2.84 12.91
N GLN A 301 15.63 2.49 11.73
CA GLN A 301 16.00 1.08 11.44
C GLN A 301 17.26 0.66 12.18
N CYS A 302 18.23 1.55 12.39
CA CYS A 302 19.36 1.29 13.27
C CYS A 302 18.92 1.00 14.72
N ILE A 303 17.94 1.76 15.23
CA ILE A 303 17.37 1.54 16.57
C ILE A 303 16.69 0.17 16.66
N PHE A 304 15.87 -0.17 15.67
CA PHE A 304 15.23 -1.49 15.61
C PHE A 304 16.24 -2.63 15.46
N PHE A 305 17.29 -2.43 14.66
CA PHE A 305 18.39 -3.38 14.54
C PHE A 305 19.07 -3.64 15.90
N LYS A 306 19.46 -2.57 16.62
CA LYS A 306 20.07 -2.70 17.95
C LYS A 306 19.14 -3.37 18.97
N LYS A 307 17.84 -3.13 18.88
CA LYS A 307 16.84 -3.76 19.74
C LYS A 307 16.64 -5.25 19.42
N ALA A 308 16.65 -5.62 18.15
CA ALA A 308 16.52 -7.01 17.70
C ALA A 308 17.80 -7.82 17.99
N TYR A 309 18.96 -7.15 17.96
CA TYR A 309 20.28 -7.77 18.09
C TYR A 309 21.16 -7.08 19.14
N PRO A 310 20.74 -7.05 20.43
CA PRO A 310 21.43 -6.29 21.46
C PRO A 310 22.83 -6.82 21.81
N ASP A 311 23.07 -8.10 21.57
CA ASP A 311 24.30 -8.84 21.85
C ASP A 311 25.29 -8.87 20.68
N LEU A 312 24.90 -8.42 19.48
CA LEU A 312 25.83 -8.33 18.36
C LEU A 312 26.77 -7.14 18.53
N GLU A 313 28.07 -7.42 18.50
CA GLU A 313 29.11 -6.41 18.49
C GLU A 313 29.30 -5.83 17.08
N GLY A 314 29.76 -4.58 17.02
CA GLY A 314 30.02 -3.89 15.78
C GLY A 314 29.32 -2.53 15.68
N ARG A 315 29.74 -1.77 14.68
CA ARG A 315 29.29 -0.42 14.40
C ARG A 315 27.96 -0.47 13.66
N VAL A 316 26.96 0.21 14.21
CA VAL A 316 25.69 0.48 13.55
C VAL A 316 25.70 1.95 13.16
N ILE A 317 25.57 2.22 11.87
CA ILE A 317 25.80 3.54 11.29
C ILE A 317 24.56 3.94 10.50
N VAL A 318 24.02 5.13 10.77
CA VAL A 318 23.05 5.80 9.92
C VAL A 318 23.76 6.87 9.09
N GLN A 319 23.45 6.90 7.80
CA GLN A 319 23.94 7.89 6.85
C GLN A 319 22.80 8.67 6.25
N ASP A 320 22.93 10.00 6.22
CA ASP A 320 21.99 10.89 5.54
C ASP A 320 22.68 12.21 5.17
N GLN A 321 21.97 13.15 4.55
CA GLN A 321 22.48 14.48 4.27
C GLN A 321 22.86 15.24 5.55
N ALA A 322 23.81 16.17 5.44
CA ALA A 322 24.40 16.85 6.60
C ALA A 322 23.37 17.51 7.51
N GLN A 323 22.35 18.15 6.94
CA GLN A 323 21.28 18.80 7.71
C GLN A 323 20.42 17.81 8.49
N VAL A 324 20.20 16.60 7.98
CA VAL A 324 19.45 15.55 8.68
C VAL A 324 20.30 14.99 9.82
N VAL A 325 21.59 14.76 9.58
CA VAL A 325 22.53 14.33 10.63
C VAL A 325 22.63 15.36 11.76
N SER A 326 22.70 16.66 11.44
CA SER A 326 22.66 17.72 12.46
C SER A 326 21.37 17.69 13.28
N GLN A 327 20.24 17.29 12.68
CA GLN A 327 18.98 17.13 13.41
C GLN A 327 19.00 15.93 14.36
N ILE A 328 19.58 14.80 13.94
CA ILE A 328 19.78 13.64 14.81
C ILE A 328 20.65 14.00 16.01
N GLU A 329 21.74 14.73 15.79
CA GLU A 329 22.64 15.19 16.86
C GLU A 329 21.95 16.14 17.83
N ALA A 330 21.10 17.05 17.32
CA ALA A 330 20.37 18.01 18.13
C ALA A 330 19.21 17.38 18.90
N THR A 331 18.53 16.38 18.34
CA THR A 331 17.35 15.74 18.92
C THR A 331 17.29 14.26 18.54
N PRO A 332 18.14 13.42 19.15
CA PRO A 332 18.18 11.99 18.83
C PRO A 332 16.88 11.32 19.27
N LEU A 333 16.44 10.33 18.49
CA LEU A 333 15.31 9.50 18.88
C LEU A 333 15.65 8.63 20.10
N PRO A 334 14.67 8.27 20.95
CA PRO A 334 14.89 7.31 22.03
C PRO A 334 15.44 5.97 21.51
N GLY A 335 16.51 5.46 22.10
CA GLY A 335 17.17 4.22 21.68
C GLY A 335 18.31 4.40 20.68
N PHE A 336 18.74 5.64 20.41
CA PHE A 336 19.86 5.95 19.51
C PHE A 336 21.24 5.58 20.09
N GLU A 337 21.31 5.13 21.35
CA GLU A 337 22.57 4.83 22.02
C GLU A 337 23.39 3.75 21.30
N GLY A 338 24.66 4.06 21.01
CA GLY A 338 25.56 3.16 20.29
C GLY A 338 25.35 3.12 18.77
N ILE A 339 24.64 4.10 18.21
CA ILE A 339 24.49 4.32 16.76
C ILE A 339 25.31 5.55 16.35
N GLU A 340 26.06 5.43 15.26
CA GLU A 340 26.84 6.52 14.67
C GLU A 340 26.03 7.23 13.58
N ALA A 341 25.91 8.56 13.65
CA ALA A 341 25.34 9.35 12.57
C ALA A 341 26.45 9.96 11.70
N ILE A 342 26.42 9.72 10.38
CA ILE A 342 27.46 10.18 9.46
C ILE A 342 26.83 10.91 8.26
N ALA A 343 27.24 12.15 8.03
CA ALA A 343 26.80 12.89 6.86
C ALA A 343 27.37 12.25 5.58
N HIS A 344 26.49 11.83 4.66
CA HIS A 344 26.85 11.23 3.40
C HIS A 344 25.80 11.47 2.32
N ASP A 345 26.26 11.91 1.14
CA ASP A 345 25.50 11.93 -0.10
C ASP A 345 25.76 10.61 -0.84
N PHE A 346 24.74 9.78 -1.03
CA PHE A 346 24.85 8.47 -1.67
C PHE A 346 25.17 8.53 -3.17
N PHE A 347 25.14 9.71 -3.80
CA PHE A 347 25.70 9.95 -5.14
C PHE A 347 27.21 10.20 -5.12
N LYS A 348 27.86 10.03 -3.96
CA LYS A 348 29.31 10.05 -3.81
C LYS A 348 29.81 8.65 -3.44
N PRO A 349 31.10 8.35 -3.65
CA PRO A 349 31.68 7.09 -3.22
C PRO A 349 31.41 6.80 -1.74
N GLN A 350 30.87 5.62 -1.45
CA GLN A 350 30.50 5.19 -0.10
C GLN A 350 31.75 5.16 0.82
N PRO A 351 31.81 5.97 1.90
CA PRO A 351 32.99 6.11 2.74
C PRO A 351 33.25 4.91 3.66
N ILE A 352 32.21 4.21 4.10
CA ILE A 352 32.34 3.04 4.97
C ILE A 352 32.62 1.82 4.09
N LYS A 353 33.80 1.22 4.23
CA LYS A 353 34.25 0.08 3.41
C LYS A 353 34.06 -1.24 4.14
N GLY A 354 33.69 -2.28 3.41
CA GLY A 354 33.59 -3.66 3.90
C GLY A 354 32.54 -3.88 4.98
N ALA A 355 31.45 -3.09 4.98
CA ALA A 355 30.36 -3.34 5.91
C ALA A 355 29.73 -4.72 5.67
N ARG A 356 29.24 -5.38 6.74
CA ARG A 356 28.53 -6.65 6.57
C ARG A 356 27.21 -6.45 5.83
N ALA A 357 26.47 -5.38 6.15
CA ALA A 357 25.27 -5.00 5.43
C ALA A 357 25.26 -3.50 5.09
N TYR A 358 24.98 -3.19 3.83
CA TYR A 358 24.50 -1.88 3.41
C TYR A 358 23.00 -2.00 3.18
N TYR A 359 22.23 -1.23 3.94
CA TYR A 359 20.77 -1.27 3.95
C TYR A 359 20.22 0.04 3.38
N LEU A 360 19.22 -0.06 2.50
CA LEU A 360 18.54 1.06 1.88
C LEU A 360 17.04 0.78 1.90
N ARG A 361 16.28 1.69 2.52
CA ARG A 361 14.82 1.55 2.61
C ARG A 361 14.13 2.71 1.93
N MET A 362 13.21 2.41 1.00
CA MET A 362 12.44 3.44 0.28
C MET A 362 13.36 4.52 -0.29
N ILE A 363 14.47 4.07 -0.90
CA ILE A 363 15.44 4.96 -1.57
C ILE A 363 15.25 4.84 -3.07
N PHE A 364 15.29 3.63 -3.62
CA PHE A 364 15.33 3.46 -5.07
C PHE A 364 13.99 3.76 -5.75
N HIS A 365 12.87 3.69 -5.03
CA HIS A 365 11.58 4.13 -5.55
C HIS A 365 11.51 5.64 -5.86
N ASP A 366 12.41 6.44 -5.28
CA ASP A 366 12.52 7.89 -5.53
C ASP A 366 13.34 8.22 -6.77
N TRP A 367 14.03 7.23 -7.35
CA TRP A 367 15.02 7.47 -8.39
C TRP A 367 14.72 6.71 -9.69
N PRO A 368 14.88 7.36 -10.86
CA PRO A 368 14.87 6.66 -12.13
C PRO A 368 16.05 5.68 -12.21
N ASP A 369 15.92 4.64 -13.04
CA ASP A 369 16.87 3.51 -13.06
C ASP A 369 18.34 3.94 -13.22
N HIS A 370 18.64 4.92 -14.06
CA HIS A 370 20.02 5.39 -14.26
C HIS A 370 20.65 6.00 -13.00
N LYS A 371 19.85 6.65 -12.13
CA LYS A 371 20.27 7.17 -10.84
C LYS A 371 20.38 6.08 -9.78
N ALA A 372 19.45 5.13 -9.79
CA ALA A 372 19.54 3.96 -8.92
C ALA A 372 20.82 3.13 -9.19
N VAL A 373 21.20 2.96 -10.47
CA VAL A 373 22.46 2.31 -10.86
C VAL A 373 23.69 3.07 -10.35
N GLU A 374 23.69 4.40 -10.39
CA GLU A 374 24.76 5.25 -9.86
C GLU A 374 25.01 4.98 -8.36
N ILE A 375 23.94 4.99 -7.57
CA ILE A 375 23.97 4.70 -6.12
C ILE A 375 24.49 3.28 -5.87
N LEU A 376 23.92 2.28 -6.56
CA LEU A 376 24.30 0.88 -6.42
C LEU A 376 25.79 0.64 -6.73
N ARG A 377 26.34 1.33 -7.74
CA ARG A 377 27.77 1.24 -8.08
C ARG A 377 28.67 1.77 -6.96
N HIS A 378 28.32 2.89 -6.33
CA HIS A 378 29.08 3.39 -5.19
C HIS A 378 29.08 2.44 -4.00
N LEU A 379 27.95 1.78 -3.73
CA LEU A 379 27.86 0.74 -2.70
C LEU A 379 28.71 -0.48 -3.08
N ARG A 380 28.61 -0.94 -4.33
CA ARG A 380 29.41 -2.06 -4.86
C ARG A 380 30.89 -1.86 -4.63
N ASP A 381 31.40 -0.66 -4.91
CA ASP A 381 32.83 -0.33 -4.77
C ASP A 381 33.29 -0.33 -3.31
N ALA A 382 32.37 -0.19 -2.35
CA ALA A 382 32.67 -0.29 -0.93
C ALA A 382 32.56 -1.72 -0.38
N MET A 383 31.84 -2.61 -1.07
CA MET A 383 31.55 -3.97 -0.63
C MET A 383 32.71 -4.94 -0.88
N THR A 384 32.93 -5.83 0.10
CA THR A 384 33.74 -7.04 -0.06
C THR A 384 32.86 -8.21 -0.51
N GLU A 385 33.46 -9.37 -0.79
CA GLU A 385 32.70 -10.60 -1.12
C GLU A 385 31.85 -11.12 0.05
N SER A 386 32.12 -10.66 1.28
CA SER A 386 31.35 -10.99 2.48
C SER A 386 30.26 -9.96 2.82
N SER A 387 30.15 -8.88 2.03
CA SER A 387 29.14 -7.84 2.23
C SER A 387 27.81 -8.22 1.58
N TYR A 388 26.72 -7.79 2.21
CA TYR A 388 25.36 -7.93 1.73
C TYR A 388 24.78 -6.55 1.41
N LEU A 389 23.99 -6.51 0.35
CA LEU A 389 23.12 -5.39 0.00
C LEU A 389 21.70 -5.78 0.39
N LEU A 390 21.09 -4.97 1.25
CA LEU A 390 19.72 -5.14 1.72
C LEU A 390 18.89 -3.98 1.17
N ILE A 391 17.98 -4.27 0.25
CA ILE A 391 17.06 -3.27 -0.31
C ILE A 391 15.68 -3.55 0.30
N ASP A 392 15.16 -2.62 1.07
CA ASP A 392 13.83 -2.69 1.67
C ASP A 392 12.88 -1.75 0.93
N ASP A 393 12.14 -2.31 -0.02
CA ASP A 393 11.38 -1.53 -0.99
C ASP A 393 10.19 -2.36 -1.53
N THR A 394 9.30 -1.73 -2.30
CA THR A 394 8.14 -2.42 -2.87
C THR A 394 8.55 -3.32 -4.03
N VAL A 395 8.10 -4.58 -3.99
CA VAL A 395 8.25 -5.55 -5.08
C VAL A 395 6.88 -5.78 -5.72
N LEU A 396 6.59 -4.96 -6.73
CA LEU A 396 5.28 -4.87 -7.32
C LEU A 396 4.89 -6.16 -8.07
N SER A 397 3.66 -6.63 -7.86
CA SER A 397 3.11 -7.78 -8.59
C SER A 397 2.70 -7.40 -10.01
N GLU A 398 3.09 -8.22 -10.98
CA GLU A 398 2.66 -8.10 -12.39
C GLU A 398 1.13 -8.22 -12.58
N LYS A 399 0.43 -8.84 -11.63
CA LYS A 399 -1.01 -9.07 -11.67
C LYS A 399 -1.61 -8.83 -10.29
N GLN A 400 -2.77 -8.17 -10.26
CA GLN A 400 -3.52 -7.92 -9.03
C GLN A 400 -2.69 -7.21 -7.95
N ALA A 401 -1.83 -6.28 -8.37
CA ALA A 401 -1.11 -5.41 -7.43
C ALA A 401 -2.10 -4.77 -6.44
N PRO A 402 -1.79 -4.77 -5.13
CA PRO A 402 -2.59 -4.06 -4.14
C PRO A 402 -2.73 -2.59 -4.53
N TRP A 403 -3.90 -2.02 -4.27
CA TRP A 403 -4.18 -0.64 -4.68
C TRP A 403 -3.22 0.38 -4.06
N LYS A 404 -2.71 0.10 -2.85
CA LYS A 404 -1.73 0.97 -2.17
C LYS A 404 -0.40 1.01 -2.93
N ALA A 405 0.11 -0.14 -3.35
CA ALA A 405 1.35 -0.24 -4.12
C ALA A 405 1.22 0.44 -5.49
N ALA A 406 0.10 0.23 -6.19
CA ALA A 406 -0.19 0.90 -7.46
C ALA A 406 -0.37 2.42 -7.31
N PHE A 407 -0.93 2.87 -6.18
CA PHE A 407 -1.06 4.28 -5.86
C PHE A 407 0.30 4.93 -5.57
N LEU A 408 1.18 4.23 -4.86
CA LEU A 408 2.53 4.69 -4.57
C LEU A 408 3.35 4.85 -5.86
N ASP A 409 3.27 3.90 -6.79
CA ASP A 409 3.89 3.98 -8.12
C ASP A 409 3.48 5.25 -8.88
N MET A 410 2.19 5.53 -8.96
CA MET A 410 1.68 6.75 -9.57
C MET A 410 2.19 8.01 -8.85
N THR A 411 2.37 7.95 -7.54
CA THR A 411 2.90 9.06 -6.74
C THR A 411 4.36 9.33 -7.08
N MET A 412 5.21 8.29 -7.10
CA MET A 412 6.62 8.38 -7.46
C MET A 412 6.82 8.87 -8.90
N MET A 413 6.00 8.38 -9.84
CA MET A 413 6.02 8.86 -11.22
C MET A 413 5.71 10.36 -11.31
N CYS A 414 4.68 10.84 -10.60
CA CYS A 414 4.25 12.24 -10.67
C CYS A 414 5.24 13.22 -10.04
N GLN A 415 5.86 12.83 -8.92
CA GLN A 415 6.71 13.70 -8.12
C GLN A 415 8.19 13.62 -8.51
N LEU A 416 8.67 12.44 -8.90
CA LEU A 416 10.10 12.15 -9.00
C LEU A 416 10.51 11.55 -10.35
N GLY A 417 9.56 11.21 -11.23
CA GLY A 417 9.86 10.53 -12.50
C GLY A 417 10.44 9.14 -12.28
N ALA A 418 10.10 8.55 -11.14
CA ALA A 418 10.55 7.25 -10.69
C ALA A 418 9.38 6.24 -10.71
N GLN A 419 9.60 5.03 -10.19
CA GLN A 419 8.64 3.93 -10.31
C GLN A 419 8.82 2.91 -9.18
N GLU A 420 7.72 2.26 -8.84
CA GLU A 420 7.79 0.98 -8.14
C GLU A 420 8.18 -0.13 -9.10
N ARG A 421 8.98 -1.09 -8.62
CA ARG A 421 9.59 -2.09 -9.50
C ARG A 421 9.04 -3.49 -9.22
N THR A 422 8.74 -4.20 -10.30
CA THR A 422 8.44 -5.64 -10.23
C THR A 422 9.72 -6.42 -9.98
N LYS A 423 9.58 -7.69 -9.56
CA LYS A 423 10.72 -8.60 -9.37
C LYS A 423 11.68 -8.60 -10.58
N ALA A 424 11.14 -8.66 -11.80
CA ALA A 424 11.94 -8.68 -13.02
C ALA A 424 12.68 -7.36 -13.26
N GLN A 425 12.09 -6.22 -12.89
CA GLN A 425 12.75 -4.91 -12.94
C GLN A 425 13.88 -4.81 -11.90
N TRP A 426 13.65 -5.28 -10.66
CA TRP A 426 14.67 -5.36 -9.63
C TRP A 426 15.85 -6.24 -10.03
N GLU A 427 15.59 -7.42 -10.58
CA GLU A 427 16.63 -8.33 -11.09
C GLU A 427 17.49 -7.67 -12.16
N ARG A 428 16.89 -6.92 -13.09
CA ARG A 428 17.64 -6.17 -14.12
C ARG A 428 18.47 -5.04 -13.54
N LEU A 429 17.88 -4.19 -12.70
CA LEU A 429 18.53 -3.03 -12.10
C LEU A 429 19.76 -3.45 -11.26
N THR A 430 19.57 -4.47 -10.42
CA THR A 430 20.65 -5.00 -9.58
C THR A 430 21.73 -5.66 -10.43
N ALA A 431 21.37 -6.46 -11.44
CA ALA A 431 22.34 -7.08 -12.35
C ALA A 431 23.18 -6.07 -13.14
N GLU A 432 22.58 -4.99 -13.64
CA GLU A 432 23.30 -3.90 -14.33
C GLU A 432 24.32 -3.21 -13.42
N SER A 433 24.06 -3.22 -12.12
CA SER A 433 24.95 -2.70 -11.08
C SER A 433 25.87 -3.78 -10.51
N GLY A 434 25.92 -4.96 -11.13
CA GLY A 434 26.78 -6.08 -10.78
C GLY A 434 26.30 -6.91 -9.58
N PHE A 435 25.09 -6.72 -9.08
CA PHE A 435 24.56 -7.50 -7.96
C PHE A 435 23.79 -8.73 -8.43
N LYS A 436 23.68 -9.71 -7.54
CA LYS A 436 22.81 -10.87 -7.70
C LYS A 436 21.86 -10.93 -6.50
N ILE A 437 20.56 -10.94 -6.78
CA ILE A 437 19.53 -11.18 -5.77
C ILE A 437 19.61 -12.66 -5.32
N LEU A 438 19.69 -12.87 -4.02
CA LEU A 438 19.62 -14.20 -3.39
C LEU A 438 18.20 -14.54 -2.98
N LYS A 439 17.51 -13.57 -2.37
CA LYS A 439 16.20 -13.77 -1.74
C LYS A 439 15.37 -12.49 -1.78
N ILE A 440 14.06 -12.64 -1.84
CA ILE A 440 13.08 -11.57 -1.66
C ILE A 440 12.09 -12.05 -0.60
N CYS A 441 11.94 -11.27 0.47
CA CYS A 441 11.12 -11.59 1.63
C CYS A 441 10.03 -10.53 1.80
N GLU A 442 8.80 -10.82 1.40
CA GLU A 442 7.65 -9.92 1.58
C GLU A 442 7.18 -9.94 3.04
N TYR A 443 7.05 -8.77 3.66
CA TYR A 443 6.60 -8.63 5.05
C TYR A 443 5.36 -7.74 5.22
N ALA A 444 5.01 -6.92 4.21
CA ALA A 444 3.79 -6.11 4.23
C ALA A 444 2.96 -6.33 2.95
N PRO A 445 2.13 -7.40 2.86
CA PRO A 445 1.45 -7.79 1.63
C PRO A 445 0.48 -6.75 1.05
N ASP A 446 -0.03 -5.82 1.85
CA ASP A 446 -0.96 -4.79 1.42
C ASP A 446 -0.30 -3.60 0.70
N ALA A 447 1.00 -3.41 0.89
CA ALA A 447 1.85 -2.47 0.15
C ALA A 447 2.95 -3.18 -0.68
N GLN A 448 3.07 -4.50 -0.54
CA GLN A 448 4.11 -5.35 -1.10
C GLN A 448 5.54 -4.93 -0.74
N GLU A 449 5.72 -4.31 0.42
CA GLU A 449 7.06 -4.01 0.94
C GLU A 449 7.79 -5.33 1.23
N SER A 450 9.02 -5.41 0.72
CA SER A 450 9.83 -6.61 0.74
C SER A 450 11.29 -6.27 1.02
N LEU A 451 11.96 -7.15 1.76
CA LEU A 451 13.40 -7.12 1.87
C LEU A 451 14.03 -7.97 0.75
N ILE A 452 14.74 -7.32 -0.16
CA ILE A 452 15.58 -7.94 -1.18
C ILE A 452 16.99 -8.09 -0.61
N ILE A 453 17.45 -9.34 -0.51
CA ILE A 453 18.80 -9.69 -0.07
C ILE A 453 19.63 -9.98 -1.31
N ALA A 454 20.66 -9.17 -1.54
CA ALA A 454 21.55 -9.28 -2.69
C ALA A 454 23.01 -9.30 -2.26
N VAL A 455 23.86 -9.88 -3.12
CA VAL A 455 25.31 -9.91 -2.94
C VAL A 455 26.00 -9.45 -4.20
N LYS A 456 27.28 -9.13 -4.08
CA LYS A 456 28.14 -8.86 -5.23
C LYS A 456 28.10 -10.07 -6.17
N SER A 457 27.70 -9.88 -7.43
CA SER A 457 27.85 -10.92 -8.43
C SER A 457 29.35 -11.12 -8.72
N PRO A 458 29.87 -12.36 -8.76
CA PRO A 458 31.22 -12.62 -9.23
C PRO A 458 31.33 -12.07 -10.65
N TYR A 459 32.36 -11.26 -10.87
CA TYR A 459 32.55 -10.47 -12.08
C TYR A 459 32.46 -11.36 -13.33
N GLN A 460 31.42 -11.17 -14.14
CA GLN A 460 31.39 -11.62 -15.53
C GLN A 460 31.30 -10.34 -16.35
N GLU A 461 32.24 -10.14 -17.28
CA GLU A 461 32.23 -8.99 -18.19
C GLU A 461 30.86 -8.91 -18.86
N TRP A 462 30.04 -7.93 -18.46
CA TRP A 462 28.78 -7.66 -19.13
C TRP A 462 29.09 -6.83 -20.38
N PRO A 463 28.60 -7.21 -21.56
CA PRO A 463 28.82 -6.42 -22.77
C PRO A 463 28.26 -5.01 -22.57
N PRO A 464 28.91 -3.97 -23.12
CA PRO A 464 28.49 -2.58 -22.94
C PRO A 464 27.00 -2.43 -23.27
N THR A 465 26.28 -1.72 -22.38
CA THR A 465 24.86 -1.41 -22.49
C THR A 465 24.52 -0.93 -23.90
N ARG A 466 23.73 -1.70 -24.64
CA ARG A 466 23.01 -1.13 -25.78
C ARG A 466 21.93 -0.25 -25.19
N HIS A 467 22.11 1.06 -25.29
CA HIS A 467 20.98 1.98 -25.31
C HIS A 467 20.07 1.55 -26.47
N THR A 468 19.06 0.74 -26.18
CA THR A 468 17.95 0.55 -27.10
C THR A 468 17.08 1.78 -26.94
N ASP A 469 17.31 2.78 -27.78
CA ASP A 469 16.27 3.75 -28.11
C ASP A 469 15.04 2.94 -28.52
N HIS A 470 13.99 2.98 -27.70
CA HIS A 470 12.67 2.51 -28.09
C HIS A 470 12.07 3.53 -29.08
N THR A 471 12.71 3.68 -30.24
CA THR A 471 12.04 4.09 -31.47
C THR A 471 11.79 2.83 -32.25
N THR A 472 10.72 2.12 -31.88
CA THR A 472 10.23 1.00 -32.68
C THR A 472 9.72 1.58 -34.00
N SER A 473 10.57 1.58 -35.02
CA SER A 473 10.15 1.73 -36.41
C SER A 473 9.26 0.54 -36.74
N ILE A 474 7.98 0.83 -37.00
CA ILE A 474 7.03 -0.13 -37.55
C ILE A 474 7.62 -0.67 -38.87
N PRO A 475 7.68 -1.99 -39.10
CA PRO A 475 8.08 -2.55 -40.38
C PRO A 475 7.16 -2.04 -41.49
N ALA A 476 7.77 -1.56 -42.57
CA ALA A 476 7.09 -1.03 -43.74
C ALA A 476 6.42 -2.15 -44.55
N GLU A 477 5.31 -2.70 -44.07
CA GLU A 477 4.48 -3.64 -44.81
C GLU A 477 3.01 -3.47 -44.40
N LEU A 478 2.41 -2.35 -44.84
CA LEU A 478 0.96 -2.19 -45.08
C LEU A 478 0.70 -0.74 -45.57
N GLN A 479 1.24 -0.41 -46.75
CA GLN A 479 0.78 0.73 -47.55
C GLN A 479 0.12 0.22 -48.83
N SER A 480 -1.19 0.00 -48.76
CA SER A 480 -2.16 0.28 -49.83
C SER A 480 -3.52 -0.14 -49.26
N THR A 481 -4.42 0.78 -48.92
CA THR A 481 -5.41 1.28 -49.87
C THR A 481 -6.23 2.39 -49.17
N THR A 482 -6.32 3.54 -49.83
CA THR A 482 -7.52 4.41 -50.02
C THR A 482 -8.47 4.61 -48.81
N THR A 483 -8.83 5.81 -48.35
CA THR A 483 -9.40 6.93 -49.11
C THR A 483 -9.47 8.19 -48.23
N LYS A 484 -9.21 9.35 -48.85
CA LYS A 484 -9.41 10.72 -48.37
C LYS A 484 -10.79 10.93 -47.73
N HIS A 485 -10.88 11.73 -46.67
CA HIS A 485 -11.85 12.81 -46.50
C HIS A 485 -11.24 13.92 -45.61
N HIS A 486 -11.07 15.09 -46.21
CA HIS A 486 -10.67 16.34 -45.56
C HIS A 486 -11.89 16.97 -44.87
N THR A 487 -11.73 17.41 -43.63
CA THR A 487 -12.39 18.64 -43.15
C THR A 487 -11.44 19.39 -42.22
N SER A 488 -10.93 20.51 -42.71
CA SER A 488 -10.21 21.54 -41.97
C SER A 488 -11.18 22.41 -41.19
N VAL A 489 -10.89 22.68 -39.91
CA VAL A 489 -11.43 23.85 -39.20
C VAL A 489 -10.27 24.60 -38.55
N ILE A 490 -10.20 25.88 -38.89
CA ILE A 490 -9.26 26.92 -38.47
C ILE A 490 -9.88 27.67 -37.30
N LEU A 491 -9.15 27.89 -36.19
CA LEU A 491 -9.29 29.03 -35.26
C LEU A 491 -7.92 29.24 -34.59
N ARG A 492 -7.04 30.10 -35.12
CA ARG A 492 -6.79 31.52 -34.76
C ARG A 492 -6.46 31.78 -33.28
N ASN A 493 -5.17 32.10 -33.08
CA ASN A 493 -4.56 32.82 -31.96
C ASN A 493 -5.25 34.15 -31.68
N ASP A 494 -5.25 34.57 -30.42
CA ASP A 494 -5.10 35.98 -30.05
C ASP A 494 -4.15 36.10 -28.84
N GLU A 495 -3.13 36.92 -29.03
CA GLU A 495 -2.15 37.36 -28.04
C GLU A 495 -2.70 38.59 -27.29
N HIS A 496 -2.43 38.71 -25.99
CA HIS A 496 -2.38 40.01 -25.33
C HIS A 496 -1.26 40.08 -24.27
N LYS A 497 -0.36 41.04 -24.48
CA LYS A 497 0.66 41.57 -23.57
C LYS A 497 0.07 42.64 -22.63
N MET A 498 0.60 42.74 -21.41
CA MET A 498 1.07 43.96 -20.69
C MET A 498 1.38 43.58 -19.22
N SER A 499 2.64 43.51 -18.77
CA SER A 499 3.54 44.57 -18.24
C SER A 499 3.26 45.06 -16.80
N SER A 500 4.17 44.66 -15.90
CA SER A 500 4.81 45.38 -14.78
C SER A 500 4.04 46.40 -13.93
N LEU A 501 4.19 46.29 -12.60
CA LEU A 501 4.63 47.39 -11.73
C LEU A 501 5.09 46.89 -10.34
N SER A 502 6.23 47.44 -9.93
CA SER A 502 6.93 47.35 -8.65
C SER A 502 6.22 48.11 -7.51
N GLY A 503 6.45 47.70 -6.26
CA GLY A 503 6.11 48.49 -5.07
C GLY A 503 6.68 47.91 -3.78
N SER A 504 7.66 48.61 -3.23
CA SER A 504 8.45 48.37 -2.02
C SER A 504 7.76 48.76 -0.69
N GLY A 505 8.20 48.18 0.43
CA GLY A 505 8.07 48.75 1.79
C GLY A 505 8.03 47.66 2.88
N LEU A 506 9.16 47.37 3.55
CA LEU A 506 9.57 47.90 4.86
C LEU A 506 8.56 47.61 6.00
N PHE A 507 8.93 46.74 6.95
CA PHE A 507 9.13 47.07 8.38
C PHE A 507 9.60 45.84 9.17
N GLY A 508 10.67 46.03 9.95
CA GLY A 508 11.18 45.10 10.96
C GLY A 508 10.51 45.26 12.33
N PRO A 509 10.98 44.52 13.35
CA PRO A 509 10.12 43.91 14.36
C PRO A 509 10.17 44.57 15.74
N SER A 510 9.23 44.19 16.61
CA SER A 510 9.22 44.55 18.03
C SER A 510 8.85 43.34 18.92
N THR A 511 9.80 42.96 19.79
CA THR A 511 9.68 42.68 21.26
C THR A 511 8.52 41.82 21.77
N SER A 512 8.64 40.90 22.74
CA SER A 512 9.62 40.69 23.83
C SER A 512 9.25 39.41 24.62
N GLN A 513 10.25 38.89 25.34
CA GLN A 513 10.28 38.17 26.64
C GLN A 513 8.96 38.12 27.46
N SER A 514 8.64 37.14 28.32
CA SER A 514 9.46 36.43 29.32
C SER A 514 8.69 35.27 29.99
N GLN A 515 9.43 34.21 30.37
CA GLN A 515 9.46 33.45 31.64
C GLN A 515 8.17 32.95 32.34
N GLY A 516 8.22 31.68 32.77
CA GLY A 516 7.53 31.20 33.98
C GLY A 516 7.25 29.70 34.06
N ASP A 517 8.23 28.92 34.54
CA ASP A 517 8.05 27.59 35.20
C ASP A 517 7.81 27.87 36.73
N PRO A 518 7.41 26.94 37.66
CA PRO A 518 7.53 25.48 37.57
C PRO A 518 6.47 24.56 38.27
N SER A 519 6.65 23.27 38.00
CA SER A 519 6.46 22.10 38.90
C SER A 519 5.04 21.54 39.14
N GLN A 520 4.82 20.24 38.87
CA GLN A 520 5.01 19.15 39.85
C GLN A 520 4.65 17.76 39.27
N ALA A 521 5.22 16.75 39.90
CA ALA A 521 5.27 15.34 39.53
C ALA A 521 3.97 14.55 39.73
N SER A 522 3.82 13.44 39.01
CA SER A 522 3.28 12.19 39.58
C SER A 522 3.63 10.98 38.71
N GLN A 523 4.13 9.93 39.39
CA GLN A 523 4.49 8.61 38.87
C GLN A 523 3.26 7.68 38.77
N PRO A 524 3.38 6.53 38.07
CA PRO A 524 2.25 5.76 37.54
C PRO A 524 1.77 4.63 38.48
N PRO A 525 0.59 4.02 38.25
CA PRO A 525 0.20 2.82 38.95
C PRO A 525 0.68 1.53 38.25
N SER A 526 1.03 0.60 39.12
CA SER A 526 1.44 -0.78 38.93
C SER A 526 0.40 -1.66 38.22
N LYS A 527 0.89 -2.63 37.44
CA LYS A 527 0.12 -3.81 37.00
C LYS A 527 0.67 -5.05 37.69
N SER A 528 -0.20 -5.75 38.41
CA SER A 528 -0.06 -7.14 38.83
C SER A 528 -1.12 -7.96 38.11
N GLY A 529 -0.78 -9.19 37.71
CA GLY A 529 -1.75 -10.13 37.13
C GLY A 529 -1.12 -11.18 36.24
N ASP A 530 -0.45 -12.15 36.86
CA ASP A 530 -0.12 -13.45 36.25
C ASP A 530 -1.39 -14.20 35.86
N GLY A 531 -1.40 -14.78 34.66
CA GLY A 531 -2.48 -15.61 34.14
C GLY A 531 -1.96 -16.64 33.15
N MET A 532 -1.78 -17.87 33.64
CA MET A 532 -1.37 -19.09 32.96
C MET A 532 -2.03 -19.28 31.58
N SER A 533 -1.24 -19.58 30.54
CA SER A 533 -1.73 -20.18 29.30
C SER A 533 -1.26 -21.64 29.21
N SER A 534 -2.22 -22.55 29.14
CA SER A 534 -2.02 -23.97 28.89
C SER A 534 -1.85 -24.21 27.39
N GLY A 535 -0.68 -24.70 26.99
CA GLY A 535 -0.39 -25.11 25.62
C GLY A 535 -1.14 -26.37 25.22
N THR A 536 -1.67 -26.39 24.00
CA THR A 536 -2.02 -27.60 23.27
C THR A 536 -1.18 -27.66 22.00
N ALA A 537 -0.38 -28.73 21.92
CA ALA A 537 0.56 -29.01 20.85
C ALA A 537 -0.17 -29.37 19.55
N ALA A 538 0.19 -28.72 18.45
CA ALA A 538 -0.20 -29.13 17.10
C ALA A 538 0.78 -30.20 16.58
N LEU A 539 0.26 -31.39 16.34
CA LEU A 539 0.95 -32.48 15.66
C LEU A 539 1.13 -32.14 14.17
N LYS A 540 2.39 -32.09 13.74
CA LYS A 540 2.82 -32.05 12.33
C LYS A 540 2.45 -33.38 11.64
N THR A 541 1.70 -33.32 10.55
CA THR A 541 1.68 -34.39 9.55
C THR A 541 1.67 -33.83 8.12
N GLY A 542 2.74 -34.15 7.38
CA GLY A 542 2.73 -34.59 5.98
C GLY A 542 2.18 -33.67 4.89
N ASN A 543 3.09 -33.06 4.14
CA ASN A 543 2.89 -32.50 2.80
C ASN A 543 2.08 -33.43 1.88
N ASN A 544 0.95 -32.93 1.37
CA ASN A 544 0.40 -33.23 0.04
C ASN A 544 -0.61 -32.12 -0.31
N TYR A 545 -0.18 -31.18 -1.16
CA TYR A 545 -0.99 -30.05 -1.61
C TYR A 545 -1.98 -30.48 -2.70
N LEU A 546 -3.25 -30.60 -2.34
CA LEU A 546 -4.33 -30.08 -3.20
C LEU A 546 -4.36 -28.57 -3.01
N GLN A 547 -4.51 -27.79 -4.08
CA GLN A 547 -4.65 -26.34 -3.93
C GLN A 547 -5.89 -26.06 -3.06
N ASP A 548 -5.75 -25.19 -2.06
CA ASP A 548 -6.77 -24.83 -1.06
C ASP A 548 -8.14 -24.43 -1.66
N LYS A 549 -8.15 -24.06 -2.95
CA LYS A 549 -9.36 -23.74 -3.72
C LYS A 549 -10.20 -24.97 -4.08
N ASP A 550 -9.57 -26.10 -4.39
CA ASP A 550 -10.27 -27.32 -4.80
C ASP A 550 -10.93 -28.01 -3.60
N LEU A 551 -10.28 -27.98 -2.43
CA LEU A 551 -10.84 -28.55 -1.20
C LEU A 551 -12.01 -27.71 -0.65
N ASN A 552 -11.91 -26.38 -0.70
CA ASN A 552 -13.02 -25.48 -0.35
C ASN A 552 -14.21 -25.59 -1.32
N TRP A 553 -13.93 -25.83 -2.60
CA TRP A 553 -14.95 -26.12 -3.59
C TRP A 553 -15.72 -27.40 -3.23
N TRP A 554 -15.00 -28.48 -2.91
CA TRP A 554 -15.61 -29.76 -2.50
C TRP A 554 -16.44 -29.65 -1.22
N LEU A 555 -15.95 -28.93 -0.20
CA LEU A 555 -16.66 -28.75 1.07
C LEU A 555 -17.92 -27.89 0.92
N THR A 556 -17.87 -26.87 0.08
CA THR A 556 -19.04 -26.04 -0.24
C THR A 556 -20.08 -26.85 -1.02
N PHE A 557 -19.66 -27.57 -2.07
CA PHE A 557 -20.53 -28.44 -2.86
C PHE A 557 -21.22 -29.52 -2.00
N ALA A 558 -20.48 -30.21 -1.13
CA ALA A 558 -21.03 -31.23 -0.26
C ALA A 558 -22.07 -30.67 0.76
N ARG A 559 -21.86 -29.45 1.25
CA ARG A 559 -22.82 -28.77 2.15
C ARG A 559 -24.10 -28.36 1.43
N THR A 560 -23.98 -27.77 0.24
CA THR A 560 -25.13 -27.34 -0.58
C THR A 560 -25.95 -28.55 -1.05
N PHE A 561 -25.29 -29.63 -1.47
CA PHE A 561 -25.96 -30.87 -1.88
C PHE A 561 -26.73 -31.53 -0.72
N LYS A 562 -26.13 -31.59 0.48
CA LYS A 562 -26.80 -32.11 1.68
C LYS A 562 -28.02 -31.28 2.12
N SER A 563 -28.03 -29.98 1.79
CA SER A 563 -29.17 -29.09 2.01
C SER A 563 -30.30 -29.36 1.01
N ALA A 564 -29.96 -29.53 -0.28
CA ALA A 564 -30.91 -29.77 -1.35
C ALA A 564 -31.62 -31.15 -1.24
N VAL A 565 -30.96 -32.17 -0.69
CA VAL A 565 -31.55 -33.50 -0.48
C VAL A 565 -32.50 -33.55 0.73
N LYS A 566 -32.46 -32.55 1.62
CA LYS A 566 -33.31 -32.48 2.82
C LYS A 566 -34.61 -31.69 2.62
N THR A 567 -34.83 -31.12 1.45
CA THR A 567 -36.06 -30.39 1.13
C THR A 567 -37.11 -31.41 0.65
N PRO A 568 -38.29 -31.55 1.29
CA PRO A 568 -39.36 -32.40 0.76
C PRO A 568 -39.84 -31.82 -0.57
N LEU A 569 -40.04 -32.67 -1.57
CA LEU A 569 -40.78 -32.29 -2.78
C LEU A 569 -42.20 -31.90 -2.38
N PRO A 570 -42.81 -30.86 -2.99
CA PRO A 570 -44.20 -30.53 -2.74
C PRO A 570 -45.09 -31.65 -3.31
N ASP A 571 -46.09 -32.05 -2.52
CA ASP A 571 -47.09 -33.04 -2.91
C ASP A 571 -47.74 -32.63 -4.23
N GLU A 572 -47.65 -33.51 -5.23
CA GLU A 572 -48.47 -33.46 -6.44
C GLU A 572 -49.91 -33.81 -6.05
N ASP A 573 -50.70 -32.80 -5.65
CA ASP A 573 -52.16 -32.82 -5.74
C ASP A 573 -52.72 -31.40 -5.67
N SER A 574 -52.88 -30.76 -6.82
CA SER A 574 -54.03 -29.89 -7.12
C SER A 574 -54.06 -29.55 -8.61
N ASP A 575 -55.18 -29.89 -9.24
CA ASP A 575 -55.52 -29.63 -10.64
C ASP A 575 -55.19 -28.19 -11.10
N LEU A 576 -54.36 -28.07 -12.16
CA LEU A 576 -54.57 -27.26 -13.38
C LEU A 576 -53.34 -27.24 -14.30
#